data_AF-A0A2S5M879-F1
#
_entry.id   AF-A0A2S5M879-F1
#
_cell.length_a   1.000
_cell.length_b   1.000
_cell.length_c   1.000
_cell.angle_alpha   90.00
_cell.angle_beta   90.00
_cell.angle_gamma   90.00
#
_symmetry.space_group_name_H-M   'P 1'
#
loop_
_entity.id
_entity.type
_entity.pdbx_description
1 polymer ?
#
loop_
_entity_poly.entity_id
_entity_poly.type
_entity_poly.pdbx_seq_one_letter_code
_entity_poly.pdbx_strand_id
1 'polypeptide(L)'
;MSFLIADRVRESSTTTGTGSLTLAGAVSGFKSFGASIGNGNSTYYCIAHKTLNEWEVGIGTYTASGTLLSRDSVISSSNSNALVSFSAGDKDVFVTAPANKMALLDVAQTFTATQVPDNGTASISTTSTYTFDGTDQIREITLTNAITVTFGAPSGIVPKAMYKFMLKAGDTSARVFAWNAAFKFPNATPPLTAGATTNGAHDIINFIGGAGNTLIYDGHNANVG
;
A
#
# COMPACT_ATOMS: atom_id res chain seq x y z
N MET A 1 21.34 8.57 -3.72
CA MET A 1 21.05 7.18 -4.09
C MET A 1 19.59 7.09 -4.45
N SER A 2 19.30 6.88 -5.73
CA SER A 2 17.95 6.64 -6.23
C SER A 2 17.84 5.24 -6.81
N PHE A 3 16.61 4.76 -6.93
CA PHE A 3 16.28 3.56 -7.68
C PHE A 3 15.85 3.97 -9.09
N LEU A 4 16.55 3.50 -10.12
CA LEU A 4 16.23 3.79 -11.52
C LEU A 4 15.94 2.52 -12.31
N ILE A 5 15.08 2.67 -13.31
CA ILE A 5 14.83 1.69 -14.37
C ILE A 5 14.94 2.47 -15.68
N ALA A 6 15.58 1.88 -16.68
CA ALA A 6 15.79 2.51 -17.98
C ALA A 6 15.68 1.51 -19.12
N ASP A 7 15.16 2.00 -20.25
CA ASP A 7 14.96 1.17 -21.43
C ASP A 7 16.25 0.83 -22.15
N ARG A 8 16.29 -0.40 -22.66
CA ARG A 8 17.36 -0.92 -23.52
C ARG A 8 18.75 -0.82 -22.88
N VAL A 9 18.86 -1.08 -21.58
CA VAL A 9 20.16 -1.20 -20.90
C VAL A 9 20.60 -2.66 -20.92
N ARG A 10 21.71 -2.95 -21.61
CA ARG A 10 22.31 -4.29 -21.67
C ARG A 10 23.81 -4.19 -21.92
N GLU A 11 24.59 -4.83 -21.06
CA GLU A 11 26.03 -4.98 -21.16
C GLU A 11 26.41 -6.47 -21.10
N SER A 12 27.64 -6.79 -21.51
CA SER A 12 28.19 -8.13 -21.32
C SER A 12 29.01 -8.23 -20.03
N SER A 13 29.17 -9.45 -19.53
CA SER A 13 30.12 -9.77 -18.46
C SER A 13 30.68 -11.17 -18.67
N THR A 14 31.88 -11.43 -18.16
CA THR A 14 32.49 -12.77 -18.06
C THR A 14 32.83 -13.14 -16.62
N THR A 15 32.41 -12.33 -15.65
CA THR A 15 32.66 -12.57 -14.22
C THR A 15 32.10 -13.91 -13.76
N THR A 16 32.87 -14.62 -12.94
CA THR A 16 32.52 -15.91 -12.36
C THR A 16 32.23 -15.80 -10.86
N GLY A 17 31.60 -16.83 -10.31
CA GLY A 17 31.28 -16.91 -8.89
C GLY A 17 30.06 -16.06 -8.47
N THR A 18 30.02 -15.70 -7.19
CA THR A 18 28.86 -15.04 -6.55
C THR A 18 29.04 -13.54 -6.31
N GLY A 19 30.22 -12.98 -6.62
CA GLY A 19 30.54 -11.58 -6.38
C GLY A 19 29.90 -10.60 -7.37
N SER A 20 30.22 -9.32 -7.21
CA SER A 20 29.84 -8.25 -8.14
C SER A 20 30.34 -8.53 -9.55
N LEU A 21 29.53 -8.19 -10.56
CA LEU A 21 29.92 -8.36 -11.95
C LEU A 21 30.70 -7.14 -12.43
N THR A 22 31.79 -7.38 -13.16
CA THR A 22 32.41 -6.37 -14.00
C THR A 22 31.67 -6.33 -15.33
N LEU A 23 31.16 -5.15 -15.69
CA LEU A 23 30.47 -4.93 -16.94
C LEU A 23 31.46 -4.47 -18.02
N ALA A 24 31.41 -5.13 -19.18
CA ALA A 24 32.36 -4.96 -20.28
C ALA A 24 31.89 -3.98 -21.37
N GLY A 25 30.84 -3.20 -21.10
CA GLY A 25 30.28 -2.22 -22.03
C GLY A 25 28.99 -2.68 -22.68
N ALA A 26 28.31 -1.71 -23.33
CA ALA A 26 27.01 -1.91 -23.96
C ALA A 26 27.08 -2.91 -25.12
N VAL A 27 26.14 -3.84 -25.13
CA VAL A 27 25.89 -4.69 -26.30
C VAL A 27 25.38 -3.80 -27.45
N SER A 28 25.73 -4.14 -28.70
CA SER A 28 25.32 -3.37 -29.88
C SER A 28 23.81 -3.10 -29.91
N GLY A 29 23.43 -1.83 -30.06
CA GLY A 29 22.04 -1.37 -30.05
C GLY A 29 21.41 -1.17 -28.67
N PHE A 30 22.19 -1.26 -27.59
CA PHE A 30 21.77 -1.01 -26.20
C PHE A 30 22.57 0.14 -25.56
N LYS A 31 22.07 0.65 -24.44
CA LYS A 31 22.72 1.63 -23.58
C LYS A 31 23.52 0.92 -22.48
N SER A 32 24.52 1.61 -21.93
CA SER A 32 25.25 1.16 -20.74
C SER A 32 24.49 1.48 -19.45
N PHE A 33 24.78 0.73 -18.38
CA PHE A 33 24.36 1.03 -17.01
C PHE A 33 24.90 2.40 -16.57
N GLY A 34 26.15 2.72 -16.94
CA GLY A 34 26.74 4.01 -16.62
C GLY A 34 25.97 5.20 -17.17
N ALA A 35 25.53 5.13 -18.43
CA ALA A 35 24.78 6.21 -19.06
C ALA A 35 23.31 6.28 -18.62
N SER A 36 22.73 5.18 -18.13
CA SER A 36 21.28 5.06 -17.92
C SER A 36 20.85 4.98 -16.46
N ILE A 37 21.62 4.25 -15.64
CA ILE A 37 21.38 4.09 -14.20
C ILE A 37 22.21 5.10 -13.42
N GLY A 38 23.47 5.32 -13.83
CA GLY A 38 24.36 6.29 -13.20
C GLY A 38 25.00 5.78 -11.90
N ASN A 39 26.12 6.41 -11.52
CA ASN A 39 26.95 5.97 -10.42
C ASN A 39 26.24 6.02 -9.05
N GLY A 40 26.34 4.94 -8.29
CA GLY A 40 25.80 4.85 -6.92
C GLY A 40 24.28 4.69 -6.85
N ASN A 41 23.62 4.41 -7.97
CA ASN A 41 22.18 4.17 -8.03
C ASN A 41 21.89 2.69 -8.14
N SER A 42 20.75 2.29 -7.57
CA SER A 42 20.26 0.92 -7.63
C SER A 42 19.28 0.74 -8.78
N THR A 43 19.20 -0.49 -9.29
CA THR A 43 18.27 -0.90 -10.36
C THR A 43 17.88 -2.35 -10.15
N TYR A 44 16.82 -2.77 -10.84
CA TYR A 44 16.65 -4.19 -11.12
C TYR A 44 17.61 -4.62 -12.23
N TYR A 45 18.13 -5.83 -12.10
CA TYR A 45 18.93 -6.48 -13.14
C TYR A 45 18.40 -7.88 -13.44
N CYS A 46 18.74 -8.37 -14.63
CA CYS A 46 18.82 -9.77 -14.96
C CYS A 46 20.25 -10.06 -15.44
N ILE A 47 20.83 -11.13 -14.94
CA ILE A 47 22.06 -11.73 -15.46
C ILE A 47 21.66 -13.07 -16.06
N ALA A 48 21.97 -13.29 -17.34
CA ALA A 48 21.69 -14.55 -18.02
C ALA A 48 22.96 -15.04 -18.72
N HIS A 49 23.41 -16.25 -18.38
CA HIS A 49 24.47 -16.90 -19.15
C HIS A 49 23.96 -17.24 -20.56
N LYS A 50 24.76 -16.98 -21.59
CA LYS A 50 24.32 -17.14 -22.98
C LYS A 50 24.10 -18.58 -23.43
N THR A 51 24.79 -19.54 -22.81
CA THR A 51 24.75 -20.97 -23.17
C THR A 51 24.34 -21.91 -22.02
N LEU A 52 24.65 -21.59 -20.76
CA LEU A 52 24.30 -22.41 -19.60
C LEU A 52 22.97 -21.96 -18.97
N ASN A 53 22.30 -22.87 -18.27
CA ASN A 53 21.09 -22.55 -17.49
C ASN A 53 21.43 -21.86 -16.16
N GLU A 54 22.11 -20.72 -16.26
CA GLU A 54 22.50 -19.88 -15.14
C GLU A 54 21.86 -18.50 -15.33
N TRP A 55 20.90 -18.16 -14.48
CA TRP A 55 20.25 -16.85 -14.55
C TRP A 55 19.84 -16.35 -13.17
N GLU A 56 19.86 -15.03 -13.03
CA GLU A 56 19.52 -14.35 -11.78
C GLU A 56 18.82 -13.02 -12.07
N VAL A 57 17.68 -12.81 -11.43
CA VAL A 57 16.99 -11.53 -11.37
C VAL A 57 17.12 -10.99 -9.95
N GLY A 58 17.51 -9.73 -9.82
CA GLY A 58 17.79 -9.15 -8.51
C GLY A 58 17.80 -7.62 -8.50
N ILE A 59 18.16 -7.09 -7.34
CA ILE A 59 18.46 -5.67 -7.12
C ILE A 59 19.96 -5.53 -6.99
N GLY A 60 20.52 -4.57 -7.71
CA GLY A 60 21.95 -4.28 -7.69
C GLY A 60 22.22 -2.79 -7.79
N THR A 61 23.40 -2.39 -7.36
CA THR A 61 23.87 -1.02 -7.39
C THR A 61 25.02 -0.90 -8.37
N TYR A 62 24.90 0.05 -9.31
CA TYR A 62 25.95 0.30 -10.29
C TYR A 62 27.00 1.24 -9.70
N THR A 63 28.27 0.85 -9.80
CA THR A 63 29.43 1.66 -9.41
C THR A 63 30.28 1.93 -10.66
N ALA A 64 30.42 3.21 -11.01
CA ALA A 64 31.17 3.62 -12.20
C ALA A 64 32.67 3.30 -12.07
N SER A 65 33.23 3.41 -10.87
CA SER A 65 34.59 2.95 -10.58
C SER A 65 34.65 1.44 -10.74
N GLY A 66 35.36 0.97 -11.77
CA GLY A 66 35.48 -0.45 -12.11
C GLY A 66 34.26 -1.06 -12.83
N THR A 67 33.31 -0.23 -13.28
CA THR A 67 32.09 -0.66 -14.01
C THR A 67 31.38 -1.85 -13.37
N LEU A 68 31.22 -1.79 -12.04
CA LEU A 68 30.71 -2.90 -11.24
C LEU A 68 29.20 -2.82 -11.05
N LEU A 69 28.54 -3.97 -11.13
CA LEU A 69 27.18 -4.17 -10.64
C LEU A 69 27.21 -5.07 -9.41
N SER A 70 26.82 -4.54 -8.26
CA SER A 70 26.62 -5.35 -7.06
C SER A 70 25.35 -6.22 -7.17
N ARG A 71 25.28 -7.27 -6.36
CA ARG A 71 24.16 -8.20 -6.30
C ARG A 71 23.56 -8.16 -4.90
N ASP A 72 22.86 -7.06 -4.62
CA ASP A 72 22.45 -6.69 -3.26
C ASP A 72 21.34 -7.60 -2.72
N SER A 73 20.41 -8.02 -3.59
CA SER A 73 19.34 -8.96 -3.24
C SER A 73 18.90 -9.76 -4.45
N VAL A 74 18.72 -11.07 -4.27
CA VAL A 74 18.16 -11.95 -5.30
C VAL A 74 16.64 -12.03 -5.16
N ILE A 75 15.97 -11.82 -6.27
CA ILE A 75 14.51 -11.90 -6.39
C ILE A 75 14.09 -13.30 -6.87
N SER A 76 14.74 -13.77 -7.93
CA SER A 76 14.50 -15.10 -8.47
C SER A 76 15.74 -15.55 -9.23
N SER A 77 16.04 -16.85 -9.18
CA SER A 77 17.24 -17.37 -9.84
C SER A 77 17.13 -18.86 -10.17
N SER A 78 18.05 -19.33 -11.01
CA SER A 78 18.27 -20.76 -11.27
C SER A 78 18.88 -21.52 -10.08
N ASN A 79 19.17 -20.85 -8.96
CA ASN A 79 19.75 -21.44 -7.75
C ASN A 79 18.79 -21.30 -6.55
N SER A 80 17.53 -21.73 -6.72
CA SER A 80 16.51 -21.70 -5.66
C SER A 80 16.34 -20.32 -5.01
N ASN A 81 16.35 -19.27 -5.84
CA ASN A 81 16.28 -17.86 -5.42
C ASN A 81 17.47 -17.37 -4.55
N ALA A 82 18.60 -18.08 -4.54
CA ALA A 82 19.86 -17.64 -3.96
C ALA A 82 20.83 -17.09 -5.04
N LEU A 83 21.95 -16.49 -4.60
CA LEU A 83 23.02 -16.04 -5.51
C LEU A 83 23.50 -17.20 -6.39
N VAL A 84 23.46 -17.01 -7.70
CA VAL A 84 24.02 -17.94 -8.69
C VAL A 84 25.54 -17.84 -8.69
N SER A 85 26.22 -18.97 -8.51
CA SER A 85 27.66 -19.07 -8.76
C SER A 85 27.89 -19.23 -10.25
N PHE A 86 28.16 -18.13 -10.93
CA PHE A 86 28.27 -18.09 -12.39
C PHE A 86 29.53 -18.80 -12.89
N SER A 87 29.39 -19.67 -13.88
CA SER A 87 30.52 -20.34 -14.55
C SER A 87 31.24 -19.39 -15.53
N ALA A 88 32.41 -19.80 -16.02
CA ALA A 88 33.10 -19.06 -17.09
C ALA A 88 32.27 -19.05 -18.38
N GLY A 89 32.32 -17.92 -19.10
CA GLY A 89 31.59 -17.71 -20.35
C GLY A 89 30.91 -16.35 -20.40
N ASP A 90 30.26 -16.06 -21.52
CA ASP A 90 29.55 -14.80 -21.71
C ASP A 90 28.21 -14.79 -20.98
N LYS A 91 27.93 -13.68 -20.31
CA LYS A 91 26.62 -13.34 -19.78
C LYS A 91 26.10 -12.05 -20.38
N ASP A 92 24.80 -11.98 -20.54
CA ASP A 92 24.09 -10.73 -20.73
C ASP A 92 23.62 -10.20 -19.38
N VAL A 93 23.94 -8.95 -19.10
CA VAL A 93 23.51 -8.22 -17.92
C VAL A 93 22.64 -7.07 -18.38
N PHE A 94 21.37 -7.05 -18.00
CA PHE A 94 20.43 -6.05 -18.49
C PHE A 94 19.47 -5.59 -17.40
N VAL A 95 18.98 -4.37 -17.55
CA VAL A 95 17.90 -3.87 -16.68
C VAL A 95 16.62 -4.57 -17.09
N THR A 96 15.87 -5.06 -16.10
CA THR A 96 14.59 -5.75 -16.30
C THR A 96 13.54 -5.16 -15.36
N ALA A 97 12.28 -5.52 -15.58
CA ALA A 97 11.20 -5.29 -14.63
C ALA A 97 10.77 -6.65 -14.06
N PRO A 98 11.23 -7.03 -12.85
CA PRO A 98 10.90 -8.33 -12.26
C PRO A 98 9.39 -8.41 -12.02
N ALA A 99 8.73 -9.45 -12.51
CA ALA A 99 7.27 -9.57 -12.42
C ALA A 99 6.73 -9.47 -10.98
N ASN A 100 7.46 -10.00 -9.99
CA ASN A 100 7.10 -9.92 -8.56
C ASN A 100 7.26 -8.50 -7.96
N LYS A 101 7.88 -7.57 -8.68
CA LYS A 101 8.04 -6.16 -8.33
C LYS A 101 7.20 -5.25 -9.21
N MET A 102 6.60 -5.79 -10.28
CA MET A 102 5.68 -5.05 -11.11
C MET A 102 4.31 -4.98 -10.44
N ALA A 103 3.80 -3.76 -10.28
CA ALA A 103 2.38 -3.57 -10.13
C ALA A 103 1.74 -3.81 -11.51
N LEU A 104 1.03 -4.93 -11.65
CA LEU A 104 0.15 -5.12 -12.80
C LEU A 104 -1.06 -4.22 -12.58
N LEU A 105 -1.07 -3.10 -13.29
CA LEU A 105 -2.28 -2.31 -13.44
C LEU A 105 -3.25 -3.18 -14.26
N ASP A 106 -4.49 -3.34 -13.81
CA ASP A 106 -5.54 -3.64 -14.78
C ASP A 106 -5.65 -2.46 -15.76
N VAL A 107 -6.47 -2.56 -16.79
CA VAL A 107 -6.61 -1.55 -17.85
C VAL A 107 -6.94 -0.13 -17.33
N ALA A 108 -7.24 0.06 -16.04
CA ALA A 108 -7.21 1.37 -15.39
C ALA A 108 -6.09 1.47 -14.34
N GLN A 109 -5.50 2.66 -14.19
CA GLN A 109 -4.61 3.00 -13.06
C GLN A 109 -5.36 2.93 -11.72
N THR A 110 -5.69 1.74 -11.24
CA THR A 110 -6.44 1.54 -10.00
C THR A 110 -5.49 1.56 -8.81
N PHE A 111 -5.72 2.54 -7.93
CA PHE A 111 -5.24 2.54 -6.55
C PHE A 111 -6.00 1.46 -5.79
N THR A 112 -5.34 0.39 -5.35
CA THR A 112 -5.96 -0.63 -4.50
C THR A 112 -6.03 -0.12 -3.06
N ALA A 113 -7.02 0.74 -2.76
CA ALA A 113 -7.53 0.82 -1.40
C ALA A 113 -8.40 -0.41 -1.16
N THR A 114 -7.91 -1.37 -0.37
CA THR A 114 -8.80 -2.40 0.18
C THR A 114 -9.70 -1.71 1.20
N GLN A 115 -10.87 -1.26 0.74
CA GLN A 115 -11.95 -0.96 1.66
C GLN A 115 -12.45 -2.28 2.21
N VAL A 116 -12.42 -2.42 3.54
CA VAL A 116 -13.05 -3.52 4.24
C VAL A 116 -14.41 -3.01 4.70
N PRO A 117 -15.49 -3.21 3.92
CA PRO A 117 -16.83 -2.96 4.42
C PRO A 117 -17.16 -4.02 5.46
N ASP A 118 -17.65 -3.58 6.61
CA ASP A 118 -18.22 -4.47 7.60
C ASP A 118 -19.48 -5.13 7.01
N ASN A 119 -19.46 -6.45 6.91
CA ASN A 119 -20.59 -7.27 6.45
C ASN A 119 -21.45 -7.78 7.63
N GLY A 120 -21.15 -7.35 8.86
CA GLY A 120 -21.90 -7.66 10.08
C GLY A 120 -22.44 -6.39 10.73
N THR A 121 -23.61 -5.92 10.30
CA THR A 121 -24.26 -4.71 10.82
C THR A 121 -24.31 -4.69 12.35
N ALA A 122 -23.51 -3.82 12.98
CA ALA A 122 -23.55 -3.63 14.42
C ALA A 122 -24.94 -3.11 14.83
N SER A 123 -25.46 -3.55 15.97
CA SER A 123 -26.76 -3.08 16.48
C SER A 123 -26.64 -2.53 17.90
N ILE A 124 -27.21 -1.36 18.15
CA ILE A 124 -27.22 -0.70 19.47
C ILE A 124 -28.68 -0.37 19.84
N SER A 125 -29.18 -1.00 20.89
CA SER A 125 -30.58 -0.83 21.35
C SER A 125 -30.70 -0.31 22.77
N THR A 126 -29.57 -0.07 23.44
CA THR A 126 -29.48 0.43 24.81
C THR A 126 -28.49 1.60 24.90
N THR A 127 -28.72 2.50 25.84
CA THR A 127 -27.78 3.58 26.14
C THR A 127 -26.43 3.00 26.56
N SER A 128 -25.40 3.24 25.75
CA SER A 128 -24.11 2.57 25.87
C SER A 128 -22.99 3.34 25.18
N THR A 129 -21.75 2.92 25.45
CA THR A 129 -20.55 3.38 24.74
C THR A 129 -20.21 2.41 23.62
N TYR A 130 -20.09 2.92 22.40
CA TYR A 130 -19.65 2.18 21.23
C TYR A 130 -18.21 2.56 20.89
N THR A 131 -17.29 1.60 20.95
CA THR A 131 -15.87 1.81 20.62
C THR A 131 -15.58 1.19 19.25
N PHE A 132 -15.14 2.03 18.32
CA PHE A 132 -14.73 1.59 17.00
C PHE A 132 -13.29 1.08 17.02
N ASP A 133 -13.07 -0.12 16.49
CA ASP A 133 -11.84 -0.90 16.58
C ASP A 133 -10.91 -0.77 15.38
N GLY A 134 -11.33 -0.04 14.34
CA GLY A 134 -10.51 0.24 13.15
C GLY A 134 -10.33 -0.93 12.20
N THR A 135 -10.95 -2.08 12.47
CA THR A 135 -10.83 -3.32 11.67
C THR A 135 -11.49 -3.19 10.30
N ASP A 136 -12.61 -2.48 10.25
CA ASP A 136 -13.38 -2.21 9.03
C ASP A 136 -13.35 -0.72 8.68
N GLN A 137 -13.30 -0.36 7.40
CA GLN A 137 -13.28 1.05 6.98
C GLN A 137 -14.67 1.63 6.76
N ILE A 138 -15.69 0.78 6.52
CA ILE A 138 -17.08 1.20 6.39
C ILE A 138 -17.90 0.37 7.37
N ARG A 139 -18.62 1.03 8.29
CA ARG A 139 -19.43 0.34 9.30
C ARG A 139 -20.86 0.85 9.33
N GLU A 140 -21.83 -0.04 9.12
CA GLU A 140 -23.24 0.25 9.38
C GLU A 140 -23.59 -0.11 10.82
N ILE A 141 -24.18 0.84 11.54
CA ILE A 141 -24.63 0.67 12.92
C ILE A 141 -26.13 0.93 12.95
N THR A 142 -26.93 -0.13 13.09
CA THR A 142 -28.38 -0.01 13.29
C THR A 142 -28.64 0.35 14.74
N LEU A 143 -29.30 1.47 14.97
CA LEU A 143 -29.74 1.84 16.32
C LEU A 143 -31.24 1.64 16.44
N THR A 144 -31.73 1.36 17.64
CA THR A 144 -33.16 1.16 17.97
C THR A 144 -33.41 1.72 19.37
N ASN A 145 -34.65 2.08 19.66
CA ASN A 145 -35.11 2.72 20.89
C ASN A 145 -34.60 4.15 21.09
N ALA A 146 -35.23 4.84 22.04
CA ALA A 146 -34.77 6.15 22.47
C ALA A 146 -33.53 5.98 23.39
N ILE A 147 -32.35 6.17 22.83
CA ILE A 147 -31.07 5.90 23.50
C ILE A 147 -30.06 7.03 23.31
N THR A 148 -29.08 7.07 24.21
CA THR A 148 -27.84 7.84 24.01
C THR A 148 -26.70 6.91 23.62
N VAL A 149 -26.08 7.17 22.48
CA VAL A 149 -24.90 6.44 22.01
C VAL A 149 -23.69 7.31 22.23
N THR A 150 -22.75 6.85 23.05
CA THR A 150 -21.46 7.52 23.22
C THR A 150 -20.43 6.83 22.33
N PHE A 151 -19.95 7.49 21.28
CA PHE A 151 -18.84 7.00 20.49
C PHE A 151 -17.55 7.17 21.30
N GLY A 152 -17.03 6.06 21.83
CA GLY A 152 -15.83 5.99 22.67
C GLY A 152 -14.54 6.25 21.90
N ALA A 153 -13.41 6.38 22.60
CA ALA A 153 -12.11 6.55 21.95
C ALA A 153 -11.83 5.37 21.00
N PRO A 154 -11.58 5.60 19.71
CA PRO A 154 -11.37 4.51 18.77
C PRO A 154 -9.99 3.88 19.00
N SER A 155 -9.82 2.67 18.48
CA SER A 155 -8.54 1.95 18.42
C SER A 155 -8.29 1.46 16.99
N GLY A 156 -7.08 0.98 16.72
CA GLY A 156 -6.74 0.38 15.42
C GLY A 156 -6.80 1.34 14.22
N ILE A 157 -6.75 2.66 14.44
CA ILE A 157 -6.86 3.62 13.34
C ILE A 157 -5.54 3.74 12.60
N VAL A 158 -5.58 3.47 11.29
CA VAL A 158 -4.46 3.62 10.40
C VAL A 158 -4.37 5.09 9.95
N PRO A 159 -3.26 5.80 10.19
CA PRO A 159 -3.09 7.17 9.73
C PRO A 159 -3.31 7.30 8.22
N LYS A 160 -4.07 8.31 7.81
CA LYS A 160 -4.45 8.64 6.42
C LYS A 160 -5.41 7.63 5.74
N ALA A 161 -5.88 6.59 6.43
CA ALA A 161 -6.94 5.74 5.92
C ALA A 161 -8.31 6.44 6.01
N MET A 162 -9.23 6.10 5.11
CA MET A 162 -10.61 6.60 5.15
C MET A 162 -11.48 5.70 6.01
N TYR A 163 -12.37 6.31 6.79
CA TYR A 163 -13.36 5.63 7.62
C TYR A 163 -14.75 6.25 7.41
N LYS A 164 -15.79 5.43 7.40
CA LYS A 164 -17.19 5.84 7.21
C LYS A 164 -18.08 5.11 8.19
N PHE A 165 -18.89 5.86 8.93
CA PHE A 165 -19.98 5.28 9.73
C PHE A 165 -21.31 5.59 9.06
N MET A 166 -22.15 4.57 8.95
CA MET A 166 -23.53 4.67 8.50
C MET A 166 -24.44 4.38 9.69
N LEU A 167 -24.96 5.42 10.33
CA LEU A 167 -25.80 5.32 11.52
C LEU A 167 -27.25 5.16 11.07
N LYS A 168 -27.76 3.94 11.12
CA LYS A 168 -29.09 3.61 10.60
C LYS A 168 -30.18 3.76 11.66
N ALA A 169 -31.24 4.44 11.28
CA ALA A 169 -32.52 4.44 11.97
C ALA A 169 -33.21 3.08 11.83
N GLY A 170 -33.03 2.17 12.80
CA GLY A 170 -33.78 0.90 12.86
C GLY A 170 -35.23 1.03 13.32
N ASP A 171 -35.65 2.22 13.76
CA ASP A 171 -37.00 2.57 14.17
C ASP A 171 -37.20 4.10 14.08
N THR A 172 -38.32 4.62 14.58
CA THR A 172 -38.61 6.06 14.60
C THR A 172 -38.20 6.77 15.89
N SER A 173 -37.44 6.11 16.76
CA SER A 173 -37.07 6.65 18.06
C SER A 173 -36.00 7.73 17.95
N ALA A 174 -36.11 8.79 18.75
CA ALA A 174 -35.09 9.83 18.83
C ALA A 174 -33.82 9.30 19.52
N ARG A 175 -32.65 9.46 18.88
CA ARG A 175 -31.35 9.10 19.46
C ARG A 175 -30.52 10.35 19.72
N VAL A 176 -29.66 10.26 20.73
CA VAL A 176 -28.65 11.29 21.04
C VAL A 176 -27.26 10.70 20.81
N PHE A 177 -26.40 11.48 20.16
CA PHE A 177 -25.00 11.11 19.91
C PHE A 177 -24.06 11.97 20.74
N ALA A 178 -23.19 11.30 21.49
CA ALA A 178 -22.06 11.90 22.16
C ALA A 178 -20.77 11.34 21.56
N TRP A 179 -19.74 12.17 21.42
CA TRP A 179 -18.49 11.79 20.75
C TRP A 179 -17.29 12.03 21.65
N ASN A 180 -16.40 11.03 21.73
CA ASN A 180 -15.13 11.18 22.41
C ASN A 180 -14.24 12.24 21.72
N ALA A 181 -13.37 12.91 22.48
CA ALA A 181 -12.45 13.93 21.97
C ALA A 181 -11.42 13.42 20.94
N ALA A 182 -11.28 12.09 20.77
CA ALA A 182 -10.49 11.47 19.70
C ALA A 182 -11.12 11.63 18.31
N PHE A 183 -12.44 11.88 18.23
CA PHE A 183 -13.10 12.35 17.01
C PHE A 183 -12.85 13.86 16.88
N LYS A 184 -11.99 14.24 15.93
CA LYS A 184 -11.56 15.62 15.73
C LYS A 184 -12.53 16.33 14.80
N PHE A 185 -13.47 17.05 15.41
CA PHE A 185 -14.42 17.92 14.70
C PHE A 185 -13.92 19.37 14.61
N PRO A 186 -14.33 20.11 13.56
CA PRO A 186 -14.10 21.56 13.48
C PRO A 186 -14.63 22.25 14.75
N ASN A 187 -13.79 23.10 15.36
CA ASN A 187 -14.12 23.82 16.60
C ASN A 187 -14.61 22.91 17.74
N ALA A 188 -14.18 21.64 17.77
CA ALA A 188 -14.63 20.62 18.73
C ALA A 188 -16.15 20.43 18.80
N THR A 189 -16.88 20.77 17.72
CA THR A 189 -18.35 20.68 17.67
C THR A 189 -18.78 19.55 16.75
N PRO A 190 -19.37 18.45 17.27
CA PRO A 190 -19.85 17.36 16.43
C PRO A 190 -20.99 17.81 15.51
N PRO A 191 -20.96 17.47 14.21
CA PRO A 191 -22.03 17.84 13.29
C PRO A 191 -23.32 17.02 13.49
N LEU A 192 -23.18 15.81 14.04
CA LEU A 192 -24.29 14.92 14.35
C LEU A 192 -24.41 14.75 15.87
N THR A 193 -25.41 15.38 16.47
CA THR A 193 -25.73 15.25 17.91
C THR A 193 -27.03 14.48 18.16
N ALA A 194 -27.81 14.24 17.11
CA ALA A 194 -29.02 13.43 17.12
C ALA A 194 -29.04 12.52 15.89
N GLY A 195 -29.72 11.38 16.04
CA GLY A 195 -29.91 10.44 14.94
C GLY A 195 -31.21 10.70 14.16
N ALA A 196 -31.23 10.24 12.91
CA ALA A 196 -32.41 10.21 12.08
C ALA A 196 -33.56 9.45 12.76
N THR A 197 -34.78 9.96 12.59
CA THR A 197 -36.03 9.39 13.12
C THR A 197 -36.91 8.80 12.02
N THR A 198 -36.48 8.87 10.77
CA THR A 198 -37.12 8.18 9.65
C THR A 198 -36.63 6.73 9.65
N ASN A 199 -37.50 5.76 9.93
CA ASN A 199 -37.11 4.35 9.90
C ASN A 199 -36.50 3.98 8.54
N GLY A 200 -35.31 3.36 8.58
CA GLY A 200 -34.51 2.99 7.43
C GLY A 200 -33.50 4.04 6.97
N ALA A 201 -33.62 5.31 7.38
CA ALA A 201 -32.69 6.35 6.98
C ALA A 201 -31.33 6.23 7.68
N HIS A 202 -30.29 6.79 7.05
CA HIS A 202 -28.93 6.80 7.55
C HIS A 202 -28.44 8.22 7.80
N ASP A 203 -27.74 8.43 8.91
CA ASP A 203 -26.78 9.51 9.03
C ASP A 203 -25.39 8.97 8.70
N ILE A 204 -24.78 9.49 7.63
CA ILE A 204 -23.49 9.03 7.12
C ILE A 204 -22.44 10.07 7.51
N ILE A 205 -21.40 9.64 8.21
CA ILE A 205 -20.28 10.51 8.61
C ILE A 205 -18.95 9.90 8.20
N ASN A 206 -18.06 10.74 7.66
CA ASN A 206 -16.77 10.34 7.13
C ASN A 206 -15.62 10.89 7.98
N PHE A 207 -14.53 10.15 8.00
CA PHE A 207 -13.31 10.51 8.71
C PHE A 207 -12.06 10.08 7.94
N ILE A 208 -10.96 10.79 8.21
CA ILE A 208 -9.60 10.39 7.88
C ILE A 208 -8.87 9.98 9.16
N GLY A 209 -8.15 8.87 9.13
CA GLY A 209 -7.34 8.42 10.26
C GLY A 209 -6.23 9.41 10.60
N GLY A 210 -6.17 9.85 11.85
CA GLY A 210 -5.11 10.68 12.41
C GLY A 210 -4.13 9.88 13.25
N ALA A 211 -3.09 10.56 13.74
CA ALA A 211 -2.14 9.96 14.67
C ALA A 211 -2.80 9.63 16.03
N GLY A 212 -2.25 8.64 16.75
CA GLY A 212 -2.68 8.32 18.11
C GLY A 212 -4.12 7.83 18.23
N ASN A 213 -4.60 7.04 17.26
CA ASN A 213 -5.98 6.55 17.19
C ASN A 213 -7.03 7.69 17.21
N THR A 214 -6.87 8.67 16.33
CA THR A 214 -7.84 9.76 16.17
C THR A 214 -8.55 9.66 14.84
N LEU A 215 -9.79 10.12 14.78
CA LEU A 215 -10.57 10.18 13.54
C LEU A 215 -10.86 11.65 13.23
N ILE A 216 -10.31 12.15 12.11
CA ILE A 216 -10.42 13.54 11.67
C ILE A 216 -11.64 13.66 10.78
N TYR A 217 -12.57 14.54 11.12
CA TYR A 217 -13.82 14.70 10.38
C TYR A 217 -13.62 15.14 8.92
N ASP A 218 -14.34 14.49 8.00
CA ASP A 218 -14.28 14.69 6.54
C ASP A 218 -15.69 14.74 5.89
N GLY A 219 -16.64 15.39 6.57
CA GLY A 219 -17.99 15.58 6.03
C GLY A 219 -19.03 14.58 6.55
N HIS A 220 -20.30 14.93 6.39
CA HIS A 220 -21.45 14.08 6.71
C HIS A 220 -22.63 14.40 5.79
N ASN A 221 -23.57 13.46 5.71
CA ASN A 221 -24.92 13.65 5.18
C ASN A 221 -25.91 13.06 6.19
N ALA A 222 -26.92 13.82 6.57
CA ALA A 222 -27.91 13.40 7.57
C ALA A 222 -29.23 12.98 6.90
N ASN A 223 -29.95 12.04 7.53
CA ASN A 223 -31.27 11.56 7.12
C ASN A 223 -31.36 11.20 5.62
N VAL A 224 -30.38 10.44 5.14
CA VAL A 224 -30.32 9.94 3.76
C VAL A 224 -31.13 8.66 3.68
N GLY A 225 -32.02 8.52 2.70
CA GLY A 225 -32.88 7.34 2.51
C GLY A 225 -33.14 7.08 1.04
#